data_AF-A0A956PJI5-F1
#
_entry.id   AF-A0A956PJI5-F1
#
_cell.length_a   1.000
_cell.length_b   1.000
_cell.length_c   1.000
_cell.angle_alpha   90.00
_cell.angle_beta   90.00
_cell.angle_gamma   90.00
#
_symmetry.space_group_name_H-M   'P 1'
#
loop_
_entity.id
_entity.type
_entity.pdbx_description
1 polymer ?
#
loop_
_entity_poly.entity_id
_entity_poly.type
_entity_poly.pdbx_seq_one_letter_code
_entity_poly.pdbx_strand_id
1 'polypeptide(L)'
;MSTKFELAQGWSVWREVQLRSAGFPLHELLGLDDLSKFVHNPKLREAITWQNREVVSHSLDRVSTSKGWKKRRRSRAVTSYLQRYYSKNEQIGFFGPVAWARFVQGEGRFEPSKDKLVARSTHFEMWAVQTWAAYLANQPEMVPHLRPVLSPELYLDDGYVWGGTGCRNLACKRRVTPEDYALLVLCDGSRSVQELNDTDTLLRLLHKGLIELLPELAPDGYPERQLLEFLDSLPPETQTLKDRTRRFVQLKENVGTAAGDAQALHQALDELDQFFSETTTVDPSRNSGMTYGSRSLVYEDCQRELELEIPQSTLQDLALPLAGVLQAARWFTFEVAARHLLFLEEVFEKLSPSLGNEIAVSVFNRHLGDLFEKECNHLVDSIKDQLAEKWEQVFEGGRHLSRQEFEDRCRRIFEAPCPGWPGARHQSPDILFCASDAQAFLRGEFTPVLGELHPGVNTWSIYCVYSRHPEPERLSAQYAEDGIAPGLGPVPWEHVTRCIQDGWLSDADYHILDHRGV
;
A
#
# COMPACT_ATOMS: atom_id res chain seq x y z
N MET A 1 -20.34 21.33 10.21
CA MET A 1 -19.57 21.28 11.48
C MET A 1 -18.10 21.11 11.12
N SER A 2 -17.16 21.66 11.89
CA SER A 2 -15.71 21.46 11.62
C SER A 2 -15.37 19.98 11.47
N THR A 3 -14.58 19.62 10.46
CA THR A 3 -14.09 18.25 10.20
C THR A 3 -12.96 17.85 11.14
N LYS A 4 -12.43 18.83 11.90
CA LYS A 4 -11.28 18.69 12.80
C LYS A 4 -11.56 19.25 14.20
N PHE A 5 -10.80 18.75 15.17
CA PHE A 5 -10.62 19.35 16.49
C PHE A 5 -9.22 19.91 16.62
N GLU A 6 -9.12 21.07 17.28
CA GLU A 6 -7.82 21.62 17.68
C GLU A 6 -7.21 20.74 18.77
N LEU A 7 -5.90 20.48 18.65
CA LEU A 7 -5.13 19.69 19.60
C LEU A 7 -4.28 20.62 20.49
N ALA A 8 -3.15 21.11 19.97
CA ALA A 8 -2.29 22.12 20.58
C ALA A 8 -1.25 22.64 19.56
N GLN A 9 -0.73 23.84 19.77
CA GLN A 9 0.39 24.41 18.97
C GLN A 9 0.15 24.39 17.45
N GLY A 10 -1.07 24.71 17.02
CA GLY A 10 -1.46 24.71 15.60
C GLY A 10 -1.68 23.32 14.99
N TRP A 11 -1.54 22.24 15.76
CA TRP A 11 -1.95 20.91 15.35
C TRP A 11 -3.45 20.72 15.54
N SER A 12 -4.05 19.96 14.62
CA SER A 12 -5.44 19.53 14.68
C SER A 12 -5.52 18.05 14.37
N VAL A 13 -6.60 17.42 14.82
CA VAL A 13 -6.91 16.01 14.57
C VAL A 13 -8.23 15.94 13.81
N TRP A 14 -8.31 15.08 12.81
CA TRP A 14 -9.60 14.79 12.18
C TRP A 14 -10.56 14.14 13.17
N ARG A 15 -11.86 14.35 12.94
CA ARG A 15 -12.88 13.74 13.77
C ARG A 15 -12.98 12.24 13.57
N GLU A 16 -12.87 11.77 12.33
CA GLU A 16 -12.82 10.34 12.06
C GLU A 16 -11.44 9.80 12.48
N VAL A 17 -11.34 8.55 12.89
CA VAL A 17 -10.07 7.86 13.15
C VAL A 17 -10.20 6.40 12.76
N GLN A 18 -9.13 5.84 12.20
CA GLN A 18 -9.07 4.42 11.96
C GLN A 18 -8.90 3.66 13.29
N LEU A 19 -9.65 2.57 13.46
CA LEU A 19 -9.46 1.62 14.53
C LEU A 19 -8.83 0.34 13.99
N ARG A 20 -7.73 -0.05 14.62
CA ARG A 20 -7.03 -1.32 14.36
C ARG A 20 -7.17 -2.19 15.59
N SER A 21 -7.74 -3.38 15.43
CA SER A 21 -7.93 -4.33 16.52
C SER A 21 -7.05 -5.57 16.32
N ALA A 22 -6.69 -6.24 17.41
CA ALA A 22 -6.16 -7.59 17.32
C ALA A 22 -7.27 -8.55 16.83
N GLY A 23 -6.86 -9.63 16.19
CA GLY A 23 -7.79 -10.56 15.56
C GLY A 23 -8.47 -11.54 16.50
N PHE A 24 -7.83 -11.84 17.62
CA PHE A 24 -8.42 -12.61 18.70
C PHE A 24 -8.17 -11.94 20.06
N PRO A 25 -8.97 -12.25 21.08
CA PRO A 25 -8.75 -11.74 22.43
C PRO A 25 -7.43 -12.23 23.02
N LEU A 26 -6.51 -11.32 23.34
CA LEU A 26 -5.18 -11.65 23.88
C LEU A 26 -5.23 -12.55 25.12
N HIS A 27 -6.28 -12.44 25.94
CA HIS A 27 -6.42 -13.23 27.17
C HIS A 27 -6.52 -14.75 26.92
N GLU A 28 -6.95 -15.17 25.73
CA GLU A 28 -6.96 -16.59 25.34
C GLU A 28 -5.55 -17.16 25.16
N LEU A 29 -4.55 -16.30 24.95
CA LEU A 29 -3.13 -16.66 24.85
C LEU A 29 -2.41 -16.59 26.22
N LEU A 30 -2.99 -15.94 27.23
CA LEU A 30 -2.40 -15.85 28.56
C LEU A 30 -2.50 -17.22 29.27
N GLY A 31 -1.37 -17.75 29.74
CA GLY A 31 -1.31 -19.07 30.38
C GLY A 31 -1.36 -20.26 29.40
N LEU A 32 -0.89 -20.07 28.17
CA LEU A 32 -0.89 -21.10 27.14
C LEU A 32 0.16 -22.18 27.41
N ASP A 33 -0.29 -23.33 27.92
CA ASP A 33 0.56 -24.49 28.19
C ASP A 33 0.48 -25.58 27.11
N ASP A 34 -0.57 -25.55 26.28
CA ASP A 34 -0.80 -26.55 25.23
C ASP A 34 -1.35 -25.94 23.94
N LEU A 35 -0.54 -26.07 22.87
CA LEU A 35 -0.89 -25.63 21.51
C LEU A 35 -2.00 -26.46 20.87
N SER A 36 -2.29 -27.67 21.38
CA SER A 36 -3.30 -28.57 20.79
C SER A 36 -4.69 -27.94 20.74
N LYS A 37 -5.01 -27.07 21.71
CA LYS A 37 -6.28 -26.34 21.80
C LYS A 37 -6.56 -25.46 20.57
N PHE A 38 -5.51 -24.99 19.89
CA PHE A 38 -5.63 -24.09 18.75
C PHE A 38 -5.62 -24.83 17.40
N VAL A 39 -5.18 -26.09 17.37
CA VAL A 39 -5.07 -26.89 16.13
C VAL A 39 -6.40 -27.02 15.41
N HIS A 40 -7.49 -27.10 16.17
CA HIS A 40 -8.85 -27.26 15.66
C HIS A 40 -9.66 -25.97 15.63
N ASN A 41 -9.07 -24.81 15.94
CA ASN A 41 -9.79 -23.54 15.87
C ASN A 41 -10.05 -23.20 14.38
N PRO A 42 -11.31 -23.23 13.90
CA PRO A 42 -11.61 -23.09 12.48
C PRO A 42 -11.20 -21.72 11.93
N LYS A 43 -11.42 -20.65 12.71
CA LYS A 43 -11.03 -19.29 12.34
C LYS A 43 -9.51 -19.18 12.20
N LEU A 44 -8.74 -19.73 13.15
CA LEU A 44 -7.27 -19.70 13.07
C LEU A 44 -6.75 -20.48 11.85
N ARG A 45 -7.35 -21.64 11.56
CA ARG A 45 -6.99 -22.43 10.38
C ARG A 45 -7.24 -21.63 9.10
N GLU A 46 -8.39 -21.00 8.97
CA GLU A 46 -8.73 -20.16 7.83
C GLU A 46 -7.74 -18.99 7.68
N ALA A 47 -7.39 -18.32 8.79
CA ALA A 47 -6.36 -17.27 8.84
C ALA A 47 -5.03 -17.74 8.21
N ILE A 48 -4.56 -18.89 8.69
CA ILE A 48 -3.28 -19.44 8.29
C ILE A 48 -3.38 -19.96 6.86
N THR A 49 -4.52 -20.48 6.40
CA THR A 49 -4.73 -20.86 5.00
C THR A 49 -4.54 -19.66 4.07
N TRP A 50 -5.15 -18.51 4.39
CA TRP A 50 -4.93 -17.26 3.63
C TRP A 50 -3.47 -16.83 3.59
N GLN A 51 -2.76 -16.92 4.73
CA GLN A 51 -1.39 -16.41 4.83
C GLN A 51 -0.33 -17.38 4.31
N ASN A 52 -0.50 -18.68 4.57
CA ASN A 52 0.46 -19.74 4.29
C ASN A 52 -0.17 -21.15 4.43
N ARG A 53 -0.74 -21.67 3.33
CA ARG A 53 -1.30 -23.03 3.22
C ARG A 53 -0.37 -24.13 3.74
N GLU A 54 0.93 -24.02 3.46
CA GLU A 54 1.95 -24.99 3.87
C GLU A 54 2.09 -25.09 5.39
N VAL A 55 1.90 -23.99 6.13
CA VAL A 55 1.96 -24.02 7.59
C VAL A 55 0.80 -24.83 8.18
N VAL A 56 -0.38 -24.79 7.57
CA VAL A 56 -1.52 -25.60 8.02
C VAL A 56 -1.17 -27.09 7.95
N SER A 57 -0.77 -27.57 6.77
CA SER A 57 -0.52 -28.98 6.51
C SER A 57 0.79 -29.52 7.11
N HIS A 58 1.85 -28.71 7.15
CA HIS A 58 3.17 -29.14 7.61
C HIS A 58 3.45 -28.87 9.09
N SER A 59 2.79 -27.87 9.69
CA SER A 59 3.01 -27.48 11.09
C SER A 59 1.78 -27.66 11.95
N LEU A 60 0.66 -26.99 11.64
CA LEU A 60 -0.53 -26.96 12.50
C LEU A 60 -1.12 -28.37 12.70
N ASP A 61 -1.38 -29.10 11.61
CA ASP A 61 -1.97 -30.44 11.65
C ASP A 61 -1.06 -31.49 12.29
N ARG A 62 0.25 -31.21 12.36
CA ARG A 62 1.25 -32.18 12.79
C ARG A 62 1.85 -31.85 14.16
N VAL A 63 1.57 -30.69 14.75
CA VAL A 63 2.25 -30.23 15.98
C VAL A 63 1.97 -31.16 17.17
N SER A 64 0.74 -31.68 17.28
CA SER A 64 0.29 -32.58 18.35
C SER A 64 0.91 -33.97 18.26
N THR A 65 1.12 -34.49 17.04
CA THR A 65 1.65 -35.85 16.79
C THR A 65 3.17 -35.90 16.69
N SER A 66 3.83 -34.74 16.61
CA SER A 66 5.29 -34.63 16.46
C SER A 66 6.05 -34.94 17.75
N LYS A 67 7.30 -35.43 17.61
CA LYS A 67 8.23 -35.65 18.73
C LYS A 67 9.59 -34.98 18.48
N GLY A 68 10.36 -34.78 19.54
CA GLY A 68 11.74 -34.29 19.50
C GLY A 68 11.89 -32.92 18.81
N TRP A 69 12.94 -32.78 17.99
CA TRP A 69 13.26 -31.52 17.30
C TRP A 69 12.15 -31.04 16.35
N LYS A 70 11.44 -31.97 15.69
CA LYS A 70 10.31 -31.65 14.79
C LYS A 70 9.16 -30.99 15.55
N LYS A 71 8.84 -31.48 16.76
CA LYS A 71 7.84 -30.84 17.64
C LYS A 71 8.25 -29.41 17.98
N ARG A 72 9.52 -29.20 18.37
CA ARG A 72 10.03 -27.86 18.71
C ARG A 72 9.95 -26.89 17.52
N ARG A 73 10.36 -27.31 16.33
CA ARG A 73 10.29 -26.48 15.11
C ARG A 73 8.84 -26.10 14.76
N ARG A 74 7.92 -27.07 14.75
CA ARG A 74 6.50 -26.83 14.45
C ARG A 74 5.82 -25.97 15.51
N SER A 75 6.14 -26.19 16.78
CA SER A 75 5.62 -25.39 17.90
C SER A 75 6.04 -23.93 17.76
N ARG A 76 7.30 -23.65 17.40
CA ARG A 76 7.77 -22.28 17.12
C ARG A 76 7.00 -21.64 15.97
N ALA A 77 6.80 -22.36 14.88
CA ALA A 77 6.02 -21.86 13.75
C ALA A 77 4.56 -21.55 14.14
N VAL A 78 3.85 -22.47 14.80
CA VAL A 78 2.47 -22.21 15.26
C VAL A 78 2.42 -21.04 16.25
N THR A 79 3.38 -20.96 17.18
CA THR A 79 3.44 -19.86 18.17
C THR A 79 3.62 -18.50 17.51
N SER A 80 4.41 -18.38 16.43
CA SER A 80 4.56 -17.09 15.74
C SER A 80 3.26 -16.61 15.09
N TYR A 81 2.42 -17.53 14.58
CA TYR A 81 1.09 -17.17 14.07
C TYR A 81 0.13 -16.80 15.21
N LEU A 82 0.15 -17.53 16.33
CA LEU A 82 -0.64 -17.17 17.51
C LEU A 82 -0.26 -15.78 18.05
N GLN A 83 1.03 -15.46 18.17
CA GLN A 83 1.47 -14.12 18.54
C GLN A 83 0.93 -13.07 17.56
N ARG A 84 1.04 -13.32 16.24
CA ARG A 84 0.53 -12.41 15.22
C ARG A 84 -0.97 -12.12 15.38
N TYR A 85 -1.82 -13.15 15.47
CA TYR A 85 -3.27 -12.96 15.49
C TYR A 85 -3.84 -12.50 16.84
N TYR A 86 -3.16 -12.76 17.95
CA TYR A 86 -3.66 -12.43 19.29
C TYR A 86 -3.05 -11.15 19.89
N SER A 87 -1.87 -10.72 19.44
CA SER A 87 -1.15 -9.62 20.08
C SER A 87 -0.78 -8.46 19.15
N LYS A 88 -1.07 -8.54 17.85
CA LYS A 88 -0.77 -7.46 16.91
C LYS A 88 -2.04 -6.88 16.30
N ASN A 89 -2.10 -5.55 16.24
CA ASN A 89 -3.18 -4.80 15.60
C ASN A 89 -2.89 -4.63 14.09
N GLU A 90 -2.59 -5.72 13.41
CA GLU A 90 -2.34 -5.72 11.96
C GLU A 90 -3.65 -5.69 11.19
N GLN A 91 -3.65 -5.09 10.00
CA GLN A 91 -4.80 -5.09 9.09
C GLN A 91 -4.65 -6.28 8.12
N ILE A 92 -5.37 -7.38 8.38
CA ILE A 92 -5.23 -8.64 7.64
C ILE A 92 -6.58 -9.35 7.58
N GLY A 93 -7.28 -9.21 6.45
CA GLY A 93 -8.57 -9.86 6.22
C GLY A 93 -9.51 -9.73 7.42
N PHE A 94 -10.24 -10.81 7.71
CA PHE A 94 -11.21 -10.81 8.81
C PHE A 94 -10.61 -10.81 10.22
N PHE A 95 -9.30 -11.01 10.36
CA PHE A 95 -8.58 -10.92 11.63
C PHE A 95 -8.14 -9.50 11.95
N GLY A 96 -7.83 -8.71 10.95
CA GLY A 96 -7.55 -7.29 11.12
C GLY A 96 -8.51 -6.43 10.32
N PRO A 97 -9.83 -6.57 10.49
CA PRO A 97 -10.78 -5.85 9.67
C PRO A 97 -10.68 -4.35 9.98
N VAL A 98 -10.83 -3.53 8.94
CA VAL A 98 -10.88 -2.08 9.09
C VAL A 98 -12.13 -1.69 9.88
N ALA A 99 -11.95 -0.85 10.88
CA ALA A 99 -13.02 -0.22 11.64
C ALA A 99 -12.74 1.28 11.76
N TRP A 100 -13.79 2.04 12.06
CA TRP A 100 -13.72 3.48 12.20
C TRP A 100 -14.32 3.90 13.53
N ALA A 101 -13.73 4.94 14.12
CA ALA A 101 -14.30 5.67 15.25
C ALA A 101 -14.42 7.13 14.87
N ARG A 102 -15.19 7.86 15.66
CA ARG A 102 -15.28 9.31 15.54
C ARG A 102 -15.15 9.99 16.90
N PHE A 103 -14.47 11.13 16.93
CA PHE A 103 -14.52 12.04 18.06
C PHE A 103 -15.84 12.82 18.05
N VAL A 104 -16.48 12.90 19.21
CA VAL A 104 -17.75 13.61 19.40
C VAL A 104 -17.64 14.70 20.45
N GLN A 105 -18.48 15.74 20.31
CA GLN A 105 -18.68 16.71 21.38
C GLN A 105 -19.66 16.11 22.41
N GLY A 106 -19.24 16.02 23.67
CA GLY A 106 -20.06 15.48 24.76
C GLY A 106 -19.66 14.06 25.16
N GLU A 107 -20.63 13.30 25.68
CA GLU A 107 -20.43 11.92 26.12
C GLU A 107 -20.18 11.00 24.93
N GLY A 108 -19.20 10.12 25.08
CA GLY A 108 -18.90 9.09 24.09
C GLY A 108 -19.76 7.85 24.29
N ARG A 109 -19.72 6.97 23.30
CA ARG A 109 -20.48 5.72 23.27
C ARG A 109 -19.60 4.63 22.73
N PHE A 110 -19.69 3.45 23.33
CA PHE A 110 -19.05 2.25 22.82
C PHE A 110 -20.08 1.14 22.80
N GLU A 111 -20.34 0.61 21.61
CA GLU A 111 -21.12 -0.60 21.45
C GLU A 111 -20.20 -1.73 21.00
N PRO A 112 -19.96 -2.75 21.85
CA PRO A 112 -19.15 -3.87 21.44
C PRO A 112 -19.81 -4.56 20.25
N SER A 113 -19.07 -4.63 19.15
CA SER A 113 -19.47 -5.41 17.98
C SER A 113 -19.79 -6.84 18.38
N LYS A 114 -20.87 -7.43 17.85
CA LYS A 114 -21.24 -8.84 18.06
C LYS A 114 -20.34 -9.81 17.27
N ASP A 115 -19.04 -9.52 17.15
CA ASP A 115 -18.09 -10.17 16.22
C ASP A 115 -18.55 -10.14 14.75
N LYS A 116 -19.27 -9.09 14.35
CA LYS A 116 -19.82 -8.98 12.99
C LYS A 116 -18.87 -8.26 12.06
N LEU A 117 -18.54 -8.94 10.96
CA LEU A 117 -17.97 -8.31 9.78
C LEU A 117 -19.11 -7.78 8.93
N VAL A 118 -19.02 -6.53 8.51
CA VAL A 118 -20.00 -5.90 7.60
C VAL A 118 -19.70 -6.29 6.16
N ALA A 119 -18.41 -6.42 5.82
CA ALA A 119 -17.96 -6.77 4.50
C ALA A 119 -16.73 -7.68 4.57
N ARG A 120 -16.70 -8.65 3.65
CA ARG A 120 -15.52 -9.45 3.31
C ARG A 120 -15.41 -9.44 1.79
N SER A 121 -14.31 -8.91 1.27
CA SER A 121 -14.12 -8.80 -0.18
C SER A 121 -12.80 -9.46 -0.56
N THR A 122 -12.88 -10.33 -1.57
CA THR A 122 -11.68 -10.92 -2.19
C THR A 122 -11.31 -10.14 -3.44
N HIS A 123 -10.07 -9.70 -3.49
CA HIS A 123 -9.52 -8.86 -4.55
C HIS A 123 -8.37 -9.61 -5.22
N PHE A 124 -8.16 -9.35 -6.52
CA PHE A 124 -6.90 -9.73 -7.15
C PHE A 124 -5.77 -8.83 -6.68
N GLU A 125 -4.58 -9.40 -6.54
CA GLU A 125 -3.35 -8.63 -6.54
C GLU A 125 -3.12 -8.06 -7.95
N MET A 126 -2.65 -6.81 -8.04
CA MET A 126 -2.54 -6.10 -9.33
C MET A 126 -1.67 -6.86 -10.34
N TRP A 127 -0.58 -7.48 -9.89
CA TRP A 127 0.31 -8.26 -10.74
C TRP A 127 -0.35 -9.47 -11.40
N ALA A 128 -1.34 -10.08 -10.74
CA ALA A 128 -2.07 -11.21 -11.30
C ALA A 128 -2.89 -10.74 -12.50
N VAL A 129 -3.54 -9.57 -12.39
CA VAL A 129 -4.32 -8.97 -13.48
C VAL A 129 -3.41 -8.42 -14.58
N GLN A 130 -2.27 -7.82 -14.26
CA GLN A 130 -1.27 -7.40 -15.25
C GLN A 130 -0.70 -8.59 -16.02
N THR A 131 -0.38 -9.68 -15.33
CA THR A 131 0.10 -10.91 -15.98
C THR A 131 -0.98 -11.49 -16.90
N TRP A 132 -2.24 -11.45 -16.46
CA TRP A 132 -3.37 -11.87 -17.29
C TRP A 132 -3.57 -10.94 -18.50
N ALA A 133 -3.43 -9.63 -18.33
CA ALA A 133 -3.49 -8.64 -19.40
C ALA A 133 -2.35 -8.82 -20.41
N ALA A 134 -1.14 -9.14 -19.96
CA ALA A 134 -0.01 -9.50 -20.81
C ALA A 134 -0.25 -10.81 -21.57
N TYR A 135 -0.87 -11.83 -20.93
CA TYR A 135 -1.30 -13.04 -21.62
C TYR A 135 -2.29 -12.73 -22.75
N LEU A 136 -3.29 -11.89 -22.49
CA LEU A 136 -4.27 -11.44 -23.49
C LEU A 136 -3.60 -10.66 -24.62
N ALA A 137 -2.69 -9.73 -24.29
CA ALA A 137 -1.99 -8.91 -25.27
C ALA A 137 -1.17 -9.73 -26.27
N ASN A 138 -0.71 -10.92 -25.87
CA ASN A 138 0.02 -11.85 -26.74
C ASN A 138 -0.89 -12.70 -27.64
N GLN A 139 -2.22 -12.60 -27.51
CA GLN A 139 -3.13 -13.33 -28.39
C GLN A 139 -3.31 -12.58 -29.73
N PRO A 140 -3.13 -13.23 -30.89
CA PRO A 140 -3.23 -12.57 -32.20
C PRO A 140 -4.56 -11.84 -32.42
N GLU A 141 -5.67 -12.39 -31.93
CA GLU A 141 -7.00 -11.80 -32.01
C GLU A 141 -7.16 -10.53 -31.15
N MET A 142 -6.29 -10.28 -30.18
CA MET A 142 -6.32 -9.08 -29.34
C MET A 142 -5.56 -7.91 -29.95
N VAL A 143 -4.45 -8.18 -30.64
CA VAL A 143 -3.53 -7.16 -31.16
C VAL A 143 -4.22 -5.99 -31.89
N PRO A 144 -5.19 -6.21 -32.80
CA PRO A 144 -5.84 -5.11 -33.52
C PRO A 144 -6.58 -4.12 -32.61
N HIS A 145 -7.03 -4.57 -31.44
CA HIS A 145 -7.89 -3.82 -30.53
C HIS A 145 -7.13 -3.09 -29.41
N LEU A 146 -5.87 -3.47 -29.18
CA LEU A 146 -5.03 -2.84 -28.17
C LEU A 146 -4.62 -1.44 -28.61
N ARG A 147 -4.41 -0.56 -27.63
CA ARG A 147 -4.04 0.84 -27.86
C ARG A 147 -2.58 1.03 -27.52
N PRO A 148 -1.69 1.31 -28.49
CA PRO A 148 -0.28 1.49 -28.21
C PRO A 148 -0.05 2.77 -27.42
N VAL A 149 0.82 2.69 -26.43
CA VAL A 149 1.34 3.83 -25.68
C VAL A 149 2.86 3.89 -25.86
N LEU A 150 3.43 5.09 -25.94
CA LEU A 150 4.87 5.27 -25.85
C LEU A 150 5.34 4.65 -24.52
N SER A 151 6.42 3.86 -24.55
CA SER A 151 6.94 3.27 -23.32
C SER A 151 7.19 4.38 -22.29
N PRO A 152 6.70 4.26 -21.03
CA PRO A 152 6.69 5.36 -20.05
C PRO A 152 8.06 5.97 -19.72
N GLU A 153 9.10 5.19 -19.99
CA GLU A 153 10.51 5.52 -19.84
C GLU A 153 11.09 6.41 -20.97
N LEU A 154 10.29 6.72 -21.99
CA LEU A 154 10.70 7.43 -23.20
C LEU A 154 9.98 8.77 -23.32
N TYR A 155 10.61 9.71 -24.01
CA TYR A 155 9.93 10.90 -24.51
C TYR A 155 10.44 11.25 -25.91
N LEU A 156 9.61 12.00 -26.63
CA LEU A 156 9.86 12.42 -28.01
C LEU A 156 10.26 13.89 -28.05
N ASP A 157 11.30 14.21 -28.82
CA ASP A 157 11.71 15.60 -29.07
C ASP A 157 12.47 15.71 -30.40
N ASP A 158 12.04 16.64 -31.27
CA ASP A 158 12.66 16.98 -32.56
C ASP A 158 13.13 15.79 -33.43
N GLY A 159 12.30 14.76 -33.59
CA GLY A 159 12.65 13.57 -34.39
C GLY A 159 13.55 12.56 -33.66
N TYR A 160 13.77 12.75 -32.36
CA TYR A 160 14.49 11.82 -31.49
C TYR A 160 13.54 11.16 -30.50
N VAL A 161 13.84 9.89 -30.22
CA VAL A 161 13.38 9.22 -29.01
C VAL A 161 14.51 9.31 -27.99
N TRP A 162 14.17 9.76 -26.80
CA TRP A 162 15.09 9.85 -25.67
C TRP A 162 14.79 8.76 -24.65
N GLY A 163 15.84 8.11 -24.16
CA GLY A 163 15.74 7.00 -23.21
C GLY A 163 15.77 5.61 -23.87
N GLY A 164 15.65 4.56 -23.05
CA GLY A 164 15.54 3.18 -23.52
C GLY A 164 16.05 2.12 -22.55
N THR A 165 15.32 1.00 -22.47
CA THR A 165 15.71 -0.22 -21.77
C THR A 165 17.02 -0.77 -22.35
N GLY A 166 18.02 -0.98 -21.50
CA GLY A 166 19.33 -1.54 -21.88
C GLY A 166 20.39 -0.54 -22.37
N CYS A 167 20.05 0.75 -22.50
CA CYS A 167 21.05 1.79 -22.78
C CYS A 167 21.76 2.22 -21.49
N ARG A 168 22.97 1.71 -21.24
CA ARG A 168 23.86 2.19 -20.15
C ARG A 168 24.26 3.65 -20.30
N ASN A 169 24.12 4.23 -21.49
CA ASN A 169 24.34 5.64 -21.73
C ASN A 169 23.03 6.39 -21.56
N LEU A 170 22.91 7.11 -20.45
CA LEU A 170 21.68 7.77 -20.01
C LEU A 170 21.32 9.01 -20.86
N ALA A 171 22.26 9.52 -21.66
CA ALA A 171 22.03 10.53 -22.70
C ALA A 171 21.75 9.92 -24.09
N CYS A 172 21.38 8.63 -24.15
CA CYS A 172 21.08 7.98 -25.42
C CYS A 172 19.79 8.57 -26.01
N LYS A 173 19.98 9.41 -27.03
CA LYS A 173 18.94 9.78 -27.98
C LYS A 173 19.14 9.02 -29.28
N ARG A 174 18.05 8.53 -29.86
CA ARG A 174 18.06 7.81 -31.12
C ARG A 174 17.20 8.58 -32.10
N ARG A 175 17.79 8.96 -33.22
CA ARG A 175 17.02 9.55 -34.32
C ARG A 175 16.12 8.46 -34.90
N VAL A 176 14.84 8.76 -35.01
CA VAL A 176 13.85 7.90 -35.68
C VAL A 176 13.54 8.47 -37.07
N THR A 177 12.96 7.66 -37.95
CA THR A 177 12.51 8.17 -39.24
C THR A 177 11.32 9.11 -39.03
N PRO A 178 11.05 10.06 -39.94
CA PRO A 178 9.87 10.93 -39.84
C PRO A 178 8.56 10.14 -39.70
N GLU A 179 8.45 8.99 -40.36
CA GLU A 179 7.28 8.11 -40.31
C GLU A 179 7.15 7.43 -38.94
N ASP A 180 8.23 6.84 -38.41
CA ASP A 180 8.24 6.24 -37.08
C ASP A 180 7.93 7.31 -36.00
N TYR A 181 8.48 8.52 -36.14
CA TYR A 181 8.20 9.62 -35.22
C TYR A 181 6.74 10.03 -35.24
N ALA A 182 6.16 10.22 -36.44
CA ALA A 182 4.76 10.58 -36.58
C ALA A 182 3.85 9.52 -35.95
N LEU A 183 4.16 8.23 -36.14
CA LEU A 183 3.40 7.14 -35.53
C LEU A 183 3.56 7.07 -34.01
N LEU A 184 4.78 7.25 -33.48
CA LEU A 184 5.04 7.27 -32.03
C LEU A 184 4.29 8.41 -31.33
N VAL A 185 4.15 9.58 -31.97
CA VAL A 185 3.32 10.68 -31.45
C VAL A 185 1.84 10.30 -31.34
N LEU A 186 1.35 9.37 -32.17
CA LEU A 186 -0.03 8.86 -32.08
C LEU A 186 -0.17 7.67 -31.12
N CYS A 187 0.92 7.16 -30.56
CA CYS A 187 0.91 6.11 -29.53
C CYS A 187 0.70 6.73 -28.15
N ASP A 188 -0.46 7.35 -27.94
CA ASP A 188 -0.85 8.04 -26.71
C ASP A 188 -1.97 7.30 -25.95
N GLY A 189 -2.29 6.07 -26.36
CA GLY A 189 -3.36 5.27 -25.77
C GLY A 189 -4.77 5.66 -26.24
N SER A 190 -4.93 6.63 -27.15
CA SER A 190 -6.25 7.08 -27.63
C SER A 190 -6.81 6.26 -28.79
N ARG A 191 -5.94 5.60 -29.59
CA ARG A 191 -6.30 4.86 -30.79
C ARG A 191 -5.84 3.42 -30.71
N SER A 192 -6.60 2.50 -31.28
CA SER A 192 -6.22 1.09 -31.42
C SER A 192 -5.26 0.85 -32.59
N VAL A 193 -4.57 -0.29 -32.58
CA VAL A 193 -3.72 -0.74 -33.70
C VAL A 193 -4.48 -0.73 -35.03
N GLN A 194 -5.75 -1.18 -35.02
CA GLN A 194 -6.60 -1.19 -36.21
C GLN A 194 -6.90 0.23 -36.72
N GLU A 195 -7.12 1.20 -35.84
CA GLU A 195 -7.38 2.60 -36.23
C GLU A 195 -6.14 3.29 -36.80
N LEU A 196 -4.95 2.93 -36.30
CA LEU A 196 -3.67 3.45 -36.81
C LEU A 196 -3.28 2.86 -38.17
N ASN A 197 -3.87 1.73 -38.59
CA ASN A 197 -3.68 1.09 -39.89
C ASN A 197 -2.22 0.79 -40.28
N ASP A 198 -1.33 0.54 -39.31
CA ASP A 198 0.10 0.22 -39.53
C ASP A 198 0.62 -0.86 -38.55
N THR A 199 -0.04 -2.02 -38.56
CA THR A 199 0.23 -3.13 -37.63
C THR A 199 1.69 -3.60 -37.68
N ASP A 200 2.26 -3.76 -38.86
CA ASP A 200 3.64 -4.27 -39.01
C ASP A 200 4.67 -3.31 -38.40
N THR A 201 4.49 -2.00 -38.59
CA THR A 201 5.36 -1.00 -37.97
C THR A 201 5.17 -0.97 -36.46
N LEU A 202 3.94 -0.99 -35.96
CA LEU A 202 3.67 -1.02 -34.52
C LEU A 202 4.28 -2.25 -33.86
N LEU A 203 4.14 -3.44 -34.44
CA LEU A 203 4.80 -4.64 -33.95
C LEU A 203 6.33 -4.51 -33.98
N ARG A 204 6.90 -3.88 -35.01
CA ARG A 204 8.35 -3.59 -35.04
C ARG A 204 8.77 -2.60 -33.94
N LEU A 205 7.97 -1.58 -33.64
CA LEU A 205 8.23 -0.61 -32.57
C LEU A 205 8.11 -1.27 -31.18
N LEU A 206 7.12 -2.16 -31.00
CA LEU A 206 6.94 -2.97 -29.80
C LEU A 206 8.16 -3.87 -29.57
N HIS A 207 8.63 -4.60 -30.58
CA HIS A 207 9.85 -5.41 -30.49
C HIS A 207 11.13 -4.59 -30.17
N LYS A 208 11.14 -3.30 -30.51
CA LYS A 208 12.22 -2.38 -30.16
C LYS A 208 12.07 -1.79 -28.75
N GLY A 209 10.99 -2.09 -28.04
CA GLY A 209 10.67 -1.54 -26.71
C GLY A 209 10.30 -0.06 -26.74
N LEU A 210 9.86 0.48 -27.90
CA LEU A 210 9.52 1.89 -28.06
C LEU A 210 8.06 2.20 -27.69
N ILE A 211 7.21 1.19 -27.71
CA ILE A 211 5.82 1.27 -27.29
C ILE A 211 5.51 0.08 -26.40
N GLU A 212 4.49 0.23 -25.57
CA GLU A 212 3.81 -0.87 -24.90
C GLU A 212 2.46 -1.10 -25.57
N LEU A 213 2.04 -2.37 -25.59
CA LEU A 213 0.78 -2.78 -26.17
C LEU A 213 0.08 -3.73 -25.20
N LEU A 214 -0.54 -3.13 -24.18
CA LEU A 214 -1.27 -3.84 -23.12
C LEU A 214 -2.66 -3.20 -22.94
N PRO A 215 -3.65 -3.95 -22.43
CA PRO A 215 -4.86 -3.34 -21.91
C PRO A 215 -4.51 -2.30 -20.84
N GLU A 216 -5.05 -1.09 -20.97
CA GLU A 216 -4.88 -0.04 -19.97
C GLU A 216 -5.67 -0.41 -18.71
N LEU A 217 -5.00 -0.42 -17.57
CA LEU A 217 -5.59 -0.78 -16.28
C LEU A 217 -5.25 0.30 -15.27
N ALA A 218 -6.26 1.08 -14.86
CA ALA A 218 -6.09 2.00 -13.74
C ALA A 218 -5.90 1.19 -12.45
N PRO A 219 -4.99 1.61 -11.55
CA PRO A 219 -4.79 0.94 -10.28
C PRO A 219 -6.00 1.20 -9.37
N ASP A 220 -6.99 0.32 -9.39
CA ASP A 220 -8.13 0.32 -8.46
C ASP A 220 -8.15 -0.99 -7.65
N GLY A 221 -9.21 -1.24 -6.86
CA GLY A 221 -9.36 -2.49 -6.12
C GLY A 221 -10.05 -3.60 -6.89
N TYR A 222 -10.52 -3.35 -8.10
CA TYR A 222 -11.19 -4.32 -8.97
C TYR A 222 -10.72 -4.18 -10.42
N PRO A 223 -9.40 -4.26 -10.70
CA PRO A 223 -8.86 -3.98 -12.04
C PRO A 223 -9.37 -5.00 -13.07
N GLU A 224 -9.83 -6.17 -12.62
CA GLU A 224 -10.50 -7.16 -13.47
C GLU A 224 -11.81 -6.64 -14.09
N ARG A 225 -12.50 -5.67 -13.47
CA ARG A 225 -13.74 -5.10 -14.01
C ARG A 225 -13.46 -4.25 -15.24
N GLN A 226 -12.45 -3.39 -15.19
CA GLN A 226 -11.99 -2.61 -16.35
C GLN A 226 -11.57 -3.54 -17.48
N LEU A 227 -10.87 -4.63 -17.16
CA LEU A 227 -10.48 -5.63 -18.15
C LEU A 227 -11.69 -6.33 -18.79
N LEU A 228 -12.69 -6.72 -17.98
CA LEU A 228 -13.92 -7.31 -18.50
C LEU A 228 -14.73 -6.32 -19.35
N GLU A 229 -14.85 -5.06 -18.93
CA GLU A 229 -15.52 -4.00 -19.70
C GLU A 229 -14.84 -3.78 -21.06
N PHE A 230 -13.51 -3.73 -21.07
CA PHE A 230 -12.74 -3.66 -22.30
C PHE A 230 -13.03 -4.88 -23.19
N LEU A 231 -12.90 -6.10 -22.66
CA LEU A 231 -13.18 -7.33 -23.40
C LEU A 231 -14.62 -7.40 -23.92
N ASP A 232 -15.60 -6.95 -23.15
CA ASP A 232 -17.02 -6.97 -23.54
C ASP A 232 -17.29 -6.07 -24.75
N SER A 233 -16.52 -4.98 -24.92
CA SER A 233 -16.60 -4.09 -26.08
C SER A 233 -16.04 -4.70 -27.38
N LEU A 234 -15.24 -5.77 -27.29
CA LEU A 234 -14.55 -6.38 -28.42
C LEU A 234 -15.48 -7.25 -29.30
N PRO A 235 -15.13 -7.50 -30.56
CA PRO A 235 -15.97 -8.27 -31.47
C PRO A 235 -16.01 -9.79 -31.14
N PRO A 236 -16.97 -10.56 -31.70
CA PRO A 236 -17.25 -11.95 -31.33
C PRO A 236 -16.09 -12.95 -31.46
N GLU A 237 -15.10 -12.68 -32.33
CA GLU A 237 -13.89 -13.50 -32.49
C GLU A 237 -13.07 -13.62 -31.20
N THR A 238 -13.19 -12.65 -30.29
CA THR A 238 -12.50 -12.67 -28.98
C THR A 238 -13.24 -13.48 -27.91
N GLN A 239 -14.40 -14.08 -28.22
CA GLN A 239 -15.30 -14.70 -27.24
C GLN A 239 -14.62 -15.74 -26.33
N THR A 240 -13.72 -16.56 -26.88
CA THR A 240 -12.96 -17.57 -26.10
C THR A 240 -12.14 -16.91 -24.99
N LEU A 241 -11.52 -15.76 -25.27
CA LEU A 241 -10.73 -14.99 -24.30
C LEU A 241 -11.63 -14.33 -23.26
N LYS A 242 -12.81 -13.84 -23.67
CA LYS A 242 -13.82 -13.31 -22.75
C LYS A 242 -14.26 -14.37 -21.76
N ASP A 243 -14.62 -15.56 -22.24
CA ASP A 243 -15.10 -16.66 -21.39
C ASP A 243 -14.01 -17.18 -20.46
N ARG A 244 -12.77 -17.27 -20.95
CA ARG A 244 -11.61 -17.63 -20.12
C ARG A 244 -11.34 -16.60 -19.03
N THR A 245 -11.45 -15.31 -19.34
CA THR A 245 -11.28 -14.22 -18.35
C THR A 245 -12.41 -14.20 -17.33
N ARG A 246 -13.67 -14.41 -17.76
CA ARG A 246 -14.80 -14.58 -16.82
C ARG A 246 -14.61 -15.78 -15.91
N ARG A 247 -14.04 -16.88 -16.41
CA ARG A 247 -13.68 -18.03 -15.56
C ARG A 247 -12.61 -17.68 -14.53
N PHE A 248 -11.59 -16.92 -14.90
CA PHE A 248 -10.58 -16.42 -13.97
C PHE A 248 -11.21 -15.61 -12.83
N VAL A 249 -12.08 -14.65 -13.17
CA VAL A 249 -12.82 -13.84 -12.19
C VAL A 249 -13.74 -14.71 -11.32
N GLN A 250 -14.45 -15.67 -11.91
CA GLN A 250 -15.30 -16.59 -11.15
C GLN A 250 -14.52 -17.43 -10.14
N LEU A 251 -13.28 -17.84 -10.45
CA LEU A 251 -12.43 -18.57 -9.51
C LEU A 251 -12.04 -17.70 -8.31
N LYS A 252 -11.77 -16.40 -8.50
CA LYS A 252 -11.62 -15.46 -7.37
C LYS A 252 -12.90 -15.36 -6.55
N GLU A 253 -14.06 -15.26 -7.19
CA GLU A 253 -15.34 -15.22 -6.44
C GLU A 253 -15.55 -16.51 -5.64
N ASN A 254 -15.18 -17.67 -6.19
CA ASN A 254 -15.25 -18.94 -5.46
C ASN A 254 -14.37 -18.93 -4.20
N VAL A 255 -13.16 -18.35 -4.26
CA VAL A 255 -12.31 -18.13 -3.08
C VAL A 255 -13.04 -17.30 -2.03
N GLY A 256 -13.70 -16.22 -2.43
CA GLY A 256 -14.52 -15.40 -1.54
C GLY A 256 -15.69 -16.16 -0.91
N THR A 257 -16.38 -17.02 -1.67
CA THR A 257 -17.49 -17.84 -1.15
C THR A 257 -17.06 -18.91 -0.15
N ALA A 258 -15.78 -19.30 -0.15
CA ALA A 258 -15.22 -20.27 0.79
C ALA A 258 -14.94 -19.69 2.19
N ALA A 259 -15.22 -18.40 2.40
CA ALA A 259 -15.13 -17.72 3.67
C ALA A 259 -15.79 -18.52 4.83
N GLY A 260 -15.05 -18.71 5.92
CA GLY A 260 -15.47 -19.50 7.08
C GLY A 260 -15.10 -20.98 7.04
N ASP A 261 -14.61 -21.50 5.90
CA ASP A 261 -14.18 -22.90 5.74
C ASP A 261 -12.74 -22.98 5.23
N ALA A 262 -11.82 -23.32 6.13
CA ALA A 262 -10.39 -23.40 5.82
C ALA A 262 -10.04 -24.45 4.74
N GLN A 263 -10.83 -25.53 4.61
CA GLN A 263 -10.60 -26.58 3.63
C GLN A 263 -11.15 -26.17 2.27
N ALA A 264 -12.37 -25.64 2.21
CA ALA A 264 -12.93 -25.10 0.98
C ALA A 264 -12.06 -23.95 0.43
N LEU A 265 -11.56 -23.09 1.32
CA LEU A 265 -10.66 -22.00 0.97
C LEU A 265 -9.36 -22.50 0.34
N HIS A 266 -8.75 -23.53 0.95
CA HIS A 266 -7.53 -24.13 0.39
C HIS A 266 -7.77 -24.68 -1.02
N GLN A 267 -8.89 -25.38 -1.23
CA GLN A 267 -9.23 -25.95 -2.54
C GLN A 267 -9.49 -24.87 -3.59
N ALA A 268 -10.22 -23.80 -3.23
CA ALA A 268 -10.51 -22.71 -4.14
C ALA A 268 -9.25 -21.94 -4.54
N LEU A 269 -8.31 -21.71 -3.60
CA LEU A 269 -7.02 -21.09 -3.90
C LEU A 269 -6.17 -21.99 -4.81
N ASP A 270 -6.13 -23.30 -4.57
CA ASP A 270 -5.40 -24.24 -5.43
C ASP A 270 -5.98 -24.30 -6.86
N GLU A 271 -7.31 -24.29 -7.00
CA GLU A 271 -7.97 -24.26 -8.30
C GLU A 271 -7.67 -22.97 -9.08
N LEU A 272 -7.69 -21.83 -8.40
CA LEU A 272 -7.32 -20.53 -8.97
C LEU A 272 -5.85 -20.53 -9.44
N ASP A 273 -4.94 -20.98 -8.58
CA ASP A 273 -3.50 -21.05 -8.87
C ASP A 273 -3.22 -21.94 -10.08
N GLN A 274 -3.83 -23.13 -10.11
CA GLN A 274 -3.68 -24.08 -11.21
C GLN A 274 -4.17 -23.47 -12.53
N PHE A 275 -5.38 -22.89 -12.54
CA PHE A 275 -5.97 -22.29 -13.74
C PHE A 275 -5.13 -21.11 -14.26
N PHE A 276 -4.60 -20.30 -13.35
CA PHE A 276 -3.71 -19.19 -13.68
C PHE A 276 -2.44 -19.71 -14.36
N SER A 277 -1.71 -20.63 -13.73
CA SER A 277 -0.44 -21.14 -14.27
C SER A 277 -0.60 -21.92 -15.56
N GLU A 278 -1.68 -22.71 -15.71
CA GLU A 278 -1.97 -23.41 -16.97
C GLU A 278 -2.25 -22.45 -18.13
N THR A 279 -2.79 -21.26 -17.84
CA THR A 279 -3.13 -20.27 -18.86
C THR A 279 -1.98 -19.32 -19.16
N THR A 280 -1.37 -18.73 -18.13
CA THR A 280 -0.36 -17.67 -18.27
C THR A 280 1.07 -18.21 -18.35
N THR A 281 1.29 -19.49 -17.97
CA THR A 281 2.61 -20.12 -17.81
C THR A 281 3.50 -19.49 -16.73
N VAL A 282 2.93 -18.61 -15.88
CA VAL A 282 3.63 -17.93 -14.78
C VAL A 282 3.32 -18.62 -13.44
N ASP A 283 4.29 -18.63 -12.53
CA ASP A 283 4.10 -19.14 -11.16
C ASP A 283 3.03 -18.30 -10.43
N PRO A 284 2.07 -18.90 -9.72
CA PRO A 284 1.01 -18.16 -9.05
C PRO A 284 1.48 -17.54 -7.73
N SER A 285 2.77 -17.68 -7.40
CA SER A 285 3.40 -17.12 -6.22
C SER A 285 4.71 -16.38 -6.54
N ARG A 286 5.01 -15.35 -5.75
CA ARG A 286 6.25 -14.57 -5.89
C ARG A 286 6.68 -13.90 -4.58
N ASN A 287 7.87 -13.28 -4.60
CA ASN A 287 8.37 -12.43 -3.50
C ASN A 287 8.36 -13.13 -2.13
N SER A 288 8.74 -14.41 -2.10
CA SER A 288 8.77 -15.20 -0.88
C SER A 288 9.70 -14.56 0.16
N GLY A 289 9.18 -14.37 1.37
CA GLY A 289 9.91 -13.72 2.47
C GLY A 289 9.82 -12.19 2.50
N MET A 290 9.22 -11.54 1.50
CA MET A 290 9.01 -10.09 1.50
C MET A 290 7.74 -9.70 2.28
N THR A 291 7.84 -8.61 3.04
CA THR A 291 6.71 -7.98 3.71
C THR A 291 5.87 -7.22 2.68
N TYR A 292 4.55 -7.45 2.65
CA TYR A 292 3.62 -6.86 1.67
C TYR A 292 3.94 -7.12 0.19
N GLY A 293 4.72 -8.16 -0.11
CA GLY A 293 5.20 -8.43 -1.47
C GLY A 293 4.20 -9.04 -2.45
N SER A 294 2.87 -8.92 -2.25
CA SER A 294 1.84 -9.53 -3.11
C SER A 294 2.13 -10.98 -3.50
N ARG A 295 2.22 -11.87 -2.51
CA ARG A 295 2.79 -13.21 -2.71
C ARG A 295 1.87 -14.20 -3.41
N SER A 296 0.57 -13.98 -3.37
CA SER A 296 -0.49 -14.81 -3.97
C SER A 296 -1.21 -14.04 -5.07
N LEU A 297 -2.11 -14.70 -5.79
CA LEU A 297 -2.95 -14.06 -6.82
C LEU A 297 -4.02 -13.14 -6.25
N VAL A 298 -4.49 -13.44 -5.03
CA VAL A 298 -5.63 -12.76 -4.39
C VAL A 298 -5.33 -12.46 -2.92
N TYR A 299 -6.04 -11.47 -2.38
CA TYR A 299 -6.06 -11.10 -0.96
C TYR A 299 -7.49 -10.82 -0.49
N GLU A 300 -7.70 -10.85 0.83
CA GLU A 300 -8.98 -10.52 1.46
C GLU A 300 -8.85 -9.23 2.27
N ASP A 301 -9.80 -8.31 2.06
CA ASP A 301 -10.01 -7.14 2.90
C ASP A 301 -11.38 -7.22 3.58
N CYS A 302 -11.43 -6.91 4.87
CA CYS A 302 -12.66 -6.98 5.66
C CYS A 302 -12.93 -5.67 6.39
N GLN A 303 -14.21 -5.42 6.65
CA GLN A 303 -14.69 -4.30 7.46
C GLN A 303 -15.47 -4.83 8.65
N ARG A 304 -15.23 -4.26 9.83
CA ARG A 304 -15.94 -4.60 11.06
C ARG A 304 -17.02 -3.57 11.37
N GLU A 305 -18.15 -4.05 11.85
CA GLU A 305 -19.20 -3.21 12.41
C GLU A 305 -18.74 -2.78 13.80
N LEU A 306 -18.37 -1.51 13.98
CA LEU A 306 -18.01 -1.00 15.31
C LEU A 306 -18.48 0.44 15.44
N GLU A 307 -19.31 0.69 16.46
CA GLU A 307 -19.67 2.04 16.85
C GLU A 307 -18.85 2.44 18.07
N LEU A 308 -17.80 3.24 17.83
CA LEU A 308 -17.05 3.91 18.88
C LEU A 308 -17.06 5.42 18.64
N GLU A 309 -17.69 6.11 19.57
CA GLU A 309 -17.67 7.55 19.71
C GLU A 309 -16.76 7.93 20.87
N ILE A 310 -15.68 8.63 20.56
CA ILE A 310 -14.65 9.02 21.53
C ILE A 310 -14.98 10.44 22.01
N PRO A 311 -15.13 10.68 23.33
CA PRO A 311 -15.31 12.03 23.84
C PRO A 311 -14.15 12.94 23.42
N GLN A 312 -14.42 14.17 22.97
CA GLN A 312 -13.37 15.15 22.66
C GLN A 312 -12.47 15.43 23.88
N SER A 313 -12.98 15.28 25.11
CA SER A 313 -12.19 15.43 26.34
C SER A 313 -11.00 14.47 26.43
N THR A 314 -11.05 13.31 25.76
CA THR A 314 -9.92 12.36 25.64
C THR A 314 -8.68 13.02 25.04
N LEU A 315 -8.86 14.04 24.17
CA LEU A 315 -7.75 14.77 23.56
C LEU A 315 -7.00 15.67 24.55
N GLN A 316 -7.63 16.09 25.66
CA GLN A 316 -7.00 16.98 26.65
C GLN A 316 -5.75 16.34 27.27
N ASP A 317 -5.80 15.03 27.51
CA ASP A 317 -4.67 14.28 28.06
C ASP A 317 -3.55 14.00 27.04
N LEU A 318 -3.89 14.05 25.75
CA LEU A 318 -3.02 13.76 24.63
C LEU A 318 -2.41 15.02 24.00
N ALA A 319 -3.04 16.19 24.18
CA ALA A 319 -2.76 17.38 23.39
C ALA A 319 -1.29 17.80 23.40
N LEU A 320 -0.71 18.03 24.58
CA LEU A 320 0.68 18.46 24.71
C LEU A 320 1.69 17.34 24.40
N PRO A 321 1.52 16.09 24.89
CA PRO A 321 2.40 15.00 24.49
C PRO A 321 2.42 14.74 22.99
N LEU A 322 1.26 14.72 22.33
CA LEU A 322 1.20 14.53 20.89
C LEU A 322 1.80 15.72 20.15
N ALA A 323 1.54 16.97 20.56
CA ALA A 323 2.17 18.13 19.93
C ALA A 323 3.71 18.04 19.93
N GLY A 324 4.31 17.57 21.04
CA GLY A 324 5.75 17.33 21.13
C GLY A 324 6.25 16.26 20.15
N VAL A 325 5.56 15.12 20.07
CA VAL A 325 5.89 14.03 19.14
C VAL A 325 5.70 14.44 17.68
N LEU A 326 4.63 15.16 17.37
CA LEU A 326 4.32 15.67 16.03
C LEU A 326 5.34 16.73 15.58
N GLN A 327 5.88 17.52 16.52
CA GLN A 327 6.99 18.44 16.23
C GLN A 327 8.28 17.69 15.87
N ALA A 328 8.59 16.59 16.57
CA ALA A 328 9.70 15.71 16.20
C ALA A 328 9.50 15.09 14.80
N ALA A 329 8.28 14.69 14.46
CA ALA A 329 7.93 14.19 13.14
C ALA A 329 8.12 15.26 12.04
N ARG A 330 7.70 16.51 12.31
CA ARG A 330 7.91 17.63 11.39
C ARG A 330 9.40 17.87 11.15
N TRP A 331 10.20 17.95 12.21
CA TRP A 331 11.65 18.06 12.10
C TRP A 331 12.26 16.93 11.28
N PHE A 332 11.87 15.68 11.57
CA PHE A 332 12.36 14.53 10.85
C PHE A 332 12.07 14.63 9.33
N THR A 333 10.82 14.95 8.96
CA THR A 333 10.46 15.10 7.54
C THR A 333 11.20 16.25 6.86
N PHE A 334 11.37 17.38 7.55
CA PHE A 334 12.12 18.53 7.06
C PHE A 334 13.58 18.19 6.77
N GLU A 335 14.25 17.56 7.73
CA GLU A 335 15.65 17.14 7.62
C GLU A 335 15.87 16.10 6.53
N VAL A 336 14.93 15.16 6.38
CA VAL A 336 14.93 14.21 5.26
C VAL A 336 14.88 14.99 3.95
N ALA A 337 13.88 15.84 3.76
CA ALA A 337 13.71 16.58 2.51
C ALA A 337 14.90 17.49 2.19
N ALA A 338 15.39 18.25 3.18
CA ALA A 338 16.51 19.18 2.99
C ALA A 338 17.79 18.46 2.51
N ARG A 339 18.12 17.31 3.11
CA ARG A 339 19.29 16.51 2.68
C ARG A 339 19.11 15.89 1.30
N HIS A 340 17.91 15.41 0.98
CA HIS A 340 17.64 14.84 -0.33
C HIS A 340 17.65 15.92 -1.42
N LEU A 341 17.13 17.12 -1.15
CA LEU A 341 17.17 18.23 -2.11
C LEU A 341 18.60 18.62 -2.49
N LEU A 342 19.53 18.67 -1.53
CA LEU A 342 20.95 18.90 -1.83
C LEU A 342 21.52 17.81 -2.75
N PHE A 343 21.21 16.54 -2.49
CA PHE A 343 21.63 15.44 -3.36
C PHE A 343 21.04 15.56 -4.77
N LEU A 344 19.74 15.89 -4.88
CA LEU A 344 19.07 16.08 -6.17
C LEU A 344 19.68 17.27 -6.94
N GLU A 345 20.00 18.36 -6.25
CA GLU A 345 20.70 19.52 -6.82
C GLU A 345 22.07 19.11 -7.38
N GLU A 346 22.88 18.34 -6.63
CA GLU A 346 24.17 17.85 -7.13
C GLU A 346 24.04 16.97 -8.38
N VAL A 347 23.01 16.12 -8.42
CA VAL A 347 22.74 15.29 -9.61
C VAL A 347 22.34 16.19 -10.77
N PHE A 348 21.46 17.16 -10.55
CA PHE A 348 21.04 18.12 -11.57
C PHE A 348 22.23 18.91 -12.14
N GLU A 349 23.10 19.44 -11.29
CA GLU A 349 24.32 20.18 -11.68
C GLU A 349 25.29 19.32 -12.51
N LYS A 350 25.37 18.01 -12.25
CA LYS A 350 26.19 17.07 -13.05
C LYS A 350 25.59 16.82 -14.44
N LEU A 351 24.26 16.86 -14.56
CA LEU A 351 23.55 16.51 -15.79
C LEU A 351 23.31 17.70 -16.72
N SER A 352 23.11 18.89 -16.16
CA SER A 352 22.76 20.09 -16.91
C SER A 352 23.75 20.48 -18.01
N PRO A 353 25.09 20.25 -17.91
CA PRO A 353 26.00 20.55 -19.01
C PRO A 353 25.77 19.71 -20.27
N SER A 354 25.21 18.50 -20.12
CA SER A 354 24.99 17.55 -21.21
C SER A 354 23.54 17.52 -21.71
N LEU A 355 22.59 17.75 -20.81
CA LEU A 355 21.15 17.63 -21.09
C LEU A 355 20.43 18.99 -21.16
N GLY A 356 21.09 20.09 -20.77
CA GLY A 356 20.49 21.41 -20.67
C GLY A 356 19.88 21.69 -19.29
N ASN A 357 19.32 22.90 -19.14
CA ASN A 357 18.75 23.36 -17.86
C ASN A 357 17.30 22.90 -17.63
N GLU A 358 16.70 22.25 -18.63
CA GLU A 358 15.37 21.63 -18.54
C GLU A 358 15.53 20.14 -18.81
N ILE A 359 15.44 19.33 -17.75
CA ILE A 359 15.62 17.87 -17.82
C ILE A 359 14.28 17.22 -17.55
N ALA A 360 13.81 16.37 -18.47
CA ALA A 360 12.59 15.60 -18.27
C ALA A 360 12.69 14.74 -16.99
N VAL A 361 11.64 14.74 -16.17
CA VAL A 361 11.62 14.03 -14.88
C VAL A 361 11.92 12.54 -15.03
N SER A 362 11.44 11.90 -16.09
CA SER A 362 11.73 10.48 -16.38
C SER A 362 13.22 10.22 -16.62
N VAL A 363 13.92 11.12 -17.32
CA VAL A 363 15.37 11.06 -17.52
C VAL A 363 16.09 11.26 -16.20
N PHE A 364 15.71 12.30 -15.46
CA PHE A 364 16.29 12.61 -14.17
C PHE A 364 16.14 11.44 -13.19
N ASN A 365 14.95 10.84 -13.10
CA ASN A 365 14.68 9.67 -12.26
C ASN A 365 15.54 8.45 -12.65
N ARG A 366 15.80 8.23 -13.94
CA ARG A 366 16.70 7.16 -14.39
C ARG A 366 18.15 7.40 -13.95
N HIS A 367 18.61 8.66 -13.93
CA HIS A 367 19.92 9.02 -13.41
C HIS A 367 20.03 8.85 -11.89
N LEU A 368 18.93 9.04 -11.19
CA LEU A 368 18.84 8.78 -9.76
C LEU A 368 19.05 7.29 -9.45
N GLY A 369 18.43 6.37 -10.20
CA GLY A 369 18.73 4.93 -10.20
C GLY A 369 19.04 4.31 -8.83
N ASP A 370 20.01 3.39 -8.78
CA ASP A 370 20.51 2.77 -7.52
C ASP A 370 21.28 3.75 -6.63
N LEU A 371 21.77 4.86 -7.19
CA LEU A 371 22.50 5.90 -6.44
C LEU A 371 21.56 6.52 -5.41
N PHE A 372 20.31 6.79 -5.80
CA PHE A 372 19.30 7.34 -4.92
C PHE A 372 19.02 6.37 -3.79
N GLU A 373 18.77 5.09 -4.02
CA GLU A 373 18.44 4.16 -2.92
C GLU A 373 19.59 4.04 -1.89
N LYS A 374 20.84 3.93 -2.35
CA LYS A 374 22.00 3.84 -1.46
C LYS A 374 22.24 5.12 -0.67
N GLU A 375 22.26 6.27 -1.36
CA GLU A 375 22.46 7.56 -0.71
C GLU A 375 21.27 7.93 0.20
N CYS A 376 20.03 7.62 -0.20
CA CYS A 376 18.85 7.80 0.63
C CYS A 376 18.97 7.05 1.95
N ASN A 377 19.37 5.77 1.90
CA ASN A 377 19.53 4.96 3.11
C ASN A 377 20.60 5.57 4.04
N HIS A 378 21.76 5.96 3.50
CA HIS A 378 22.82 6.58 4.29
C HIS A 378 22.40 7.95 4.89
N LEU A 379 21.75 8.80 4.09
CA LEU A 379 21.25 10.09 4.54
C LEU A 379 20.25 9.89 5.67
N VAL A 380 19.23 9.05 5.47
CA VAL A 380 18.18 8.76 6.45
C VAL A 380 18.75 8.17 7.74
N ASP A 381 19.72 7.26 7.66
CA ASP A 381 20.33 6.66 8.86
C ASP A 381 21.05 7.71 9.72
N SER A 382 21.75 8.66 9.10
CA SER A 382 22.34 9.79 9.83
C SER A 382 21.29 10.68 10.54
N ILE A 383 20.09 10.82 9.96
CA ILE A 383 18.98 11.57 10.61
C ILE A 383 18.41 10.76 11.77
N LYS A 384 18.33 9.43 11.65
CA LYS A 384 17.88 8.56 12.76
C LYS A 384 18.84 8.64 13.95
N ASP A 385 20.14 8.71 13.71
CA ASP A 385 21.12 8.90 14.79
C ASP A 385 20.90 10.25 15.49
N GLN A 386 20.73 11.33 14.72
CA GLN A 386 20.40 12.65 15.28
C GLN A 386 19.06 12.67 16.02
N LEU A 387 18.06 11.93 15.52
CA LEU A 387 16.77 11.77 16.19
C LEU A 387 16.95 11.11 17.56
N ALA A 388 17.76 10.05 17.64
CA ALA A 388 18.08 9.38 18.90
C ALA A 388 18.79 10.33 19.89
N GLU A 389 19.83 11.04 19.44
CA GLU A 389 20.55 12.03 20.25
C GLU A 389 19.62 13.15 20.75
N LYS A 390 18.70 13.63 19.91
CA LYS A 390 17.72 14.64 20.31
C LYS A 390 16.73 14.11 21.35
N TRP A 391 16.30 12.84 21.24
CA TRP A 391 15.48 12.23 22.28
C TRP A 391 16.24 12.09 23.61
N GLU A 392 17.52 11.73 23.58
CA GLU A 392 18.36 11.73 24.78
C GLU A 392 18.43 13.11 25.44
N GLN A 393 18.52 14.18 24.63
CA GLN A 393 18.48 15.56 25.12
C GLN A 393 17.11 15.96 25.68
N VAL A 394 16.00 15.47 25.13
CA VAL A 394 14.66 15.74 25.69
C VAL A 394 14.55 15.16 27.09
N PHE A 395 15.01 13.92 27.29
CA PHE A 395 14.84 13.22 28.56
C PHE A 395 15.96 13.49 29.58
N GLU A 396 17.14 13.92 29.16
CA GLU A 396 18.32 14.20 30.01
C GLU A 396 18.64 13.02 30.96
N GLY A 397 18.47 11.78 30.49
CA GLY A 397 18.65 10.56 31.30
C GLY A 397 17.50 10.23 32.26
N GLY A 398 16.44 11.05 32.30
CA GLY A 398 15.21 10.81 33.03
C GLY A 398 14.24 9.86 32.31
N ARG A 399 13.11 9.54 32.98
CA ARG A 399 12.04 8.68 32.42
C ARG A 399 10.63 9.30 32.52
N HIS A 400 10.50 10.38 33.28
CA HIS A 400 9.22 11.01 33.57
C HIS A 400 9.38 12.52 33.45
N LEU A 401 8.53 13.13 32.62
CA LEU A 401 8.42 14.57 32.44
C LEU A 401 6.96 14.95 32.60
N SER A 402 6.72 16.17 33.08
CA SER A 402 5.37 16.73 33.00
C SER A 402 4.98 16.96 31.52
N ARG A 403 3.68 16.95 31.21
CA ARG A 403 3.20 17.15 29.83
C ARG A 403 3.70 18.47 29.22
N GLN A 404 3.70 19.54 30.01
CA GLN A 404 4.16 20.85 29.59
C GLN A 404 5.67 20.86 29.34
N GLU A 405 6.45 20.32 30.28
CA GLU A 405 7.90 20.24 30.15
C GLU A 405 8.33 19.40 28.94
N PHE A 406 7.66 18.28 28.69
CA PHE A 406 7.91 17.45 27.51
C PHE A 406 7.67 18.23 26.21
N GLU A 407 6.53 18.92 26.10
CA GLU A 407 6.20 19.73 24.91
C GLU A 407 7.20 20.88 24.73
N ASP A 408 7.53 21.63 25.78
CA ASP A 408 8.49 22.74 25.75
C ASP A 408 9.88 22.28 25.28
N ARG A 409 10.35 21.13 25.76
CA ARG A 409 11.63 20.54 25.36
C ARG A 409 11.60 20.08 23.91
N CYS A 410 10.56 19.35 23.50
CA CYS A 410 10.40 18.90 22.13
C CYS A 410 10.34 20.07 21.13
N ARG A 411 9.58 21.12 21.42
CA ARG A 411 9.48 22.31 20.57
C ARG A 411 10.83 23.01 20.36
N ARG A 412 11.66 23.07 21.40
CA ARG A 412 13.00 23.68 21.32
C ARG A 412 14.00 22.79 20.58
N ILE A 413 14.00 21.49 20.86
CA ILE A 413 15.00 20.55 20.37
C ILE A 413 14.71 20.13 18.92
N PHE A 414 13.44 19.98 18.57
CA PHE A 414 12.96 19.60 17.24
C PHE A 414 12.42 20.80 16.46
N GLU A 415 13.09 21.95 16.57
CA GLU A 415 12.70 23.13 15.79
C GLU A 415 12.81 22.85 14.28
N ALA A 416 11.76 23.15 13.53
CA ALA A 416 11.73 23.00 12.08
C ALA A 416 10.77 24.03 11.47
N PRO A 417 11.14 24.68 10.35
CA PRO A 417 10.37 25.78 9.79
C PRO A 417 9.08 25.32 9.08
N CYS A 418 9.08 24.12 8.52
CA CYS A 418 7.98 23.55 7.75
C CYS A 418 8.10 22.02 7.70
N PRO A 419 7.06 21.28 7.25
CA PRO A 419 7.22 19.88 6.85
C PRO A 419 8.07 19.77 5.57
N GLY A 420 8.72 18.62 5.37
CA GLY A 420 9.65 18.41 4.24
C GLY A 420 9.00 18.34 2.85
N TRP A 421 7.74 17.91 2.77
CA TRP A 421 6.93 17.89 1.54
C TRP A 421 5.47 18.19 1.88
N PRO A 422 4.61 18.55 0.90
CA PRO A 422 3.22 18.95 1.18
C PRO A 422 2.44 17.93 2.01
N GLY A 423 2.53 16.64 1.66
CA GLY A 423 1.86 15.54 2.38
C GLY A 423 2.35 15.32 3.81
N ALA A 424 3.58 15.74 4.16
CA ALA A 424 4.12 15.62 5.51
C ALA A 424 3.46 16.53 6.56
N ARG A 425 2.44 17.29 6.17
CA ARG A 425 1.51 17.95 7.10
C ARG A 425 0.66 16.93 7.87
N HIS A 426 0.42 15.76 7.28
CA HIS A 426 -0.30 14.66 7.91
C HIS A 426 0.66 13.73 8.63
N GLN A 427 0.22 13.27 9.79
CA GLN A 427 0.99 12.44 10.70
C GLN A 427 0.02 11.43 11.30
N SER A 428 0.37 10.15 11.29
CA SER A 428 -0.54 9.09 11.75
C SER A 428 0.06 8.37 12.97
N PRO A 429 -0.19 8.85 14.20
CA PRO A 429 0.22 8.15 15.42
C PRO A 429 -0.78 7.04 15.79
N ASP A 430 -0.29 5.83 16.01
CA ASP A 430 -1.06 4.71 16.55
C ASP A 430 -1.14 4.84 18.09
N ILE A 431 -2.32 5.18 18.61
CA ILE A 431 -2.56 5.36 20.06
C ILE A 431 -3.36 4.18 20.61
N LEU A 432 -2.81 3.52 21.63
CA LEU A 432 -3.52 2.53 22.43
C LEU A 432 -4.02 3.16 23.72
N PHE A 433 -5.22 2.77 24.16
CA PHE A 433 -5.79 3.18 25.44
C PHE A 433 -5.89 2.00 26.38
N CYS A 434 -5.20 2.08 27.51
CA CYS A 434 -5.27 1.08 28.58
C CYS A 434 -6.28 1.54 29.64
N ALA A 435 -7.38 0.80 29.79
CA ALA A 435 -8.43 1.04 30.77
C ALA A 435 -8.92 -0.30 31.35
N SER A 436 -9.58 -0.28 32.51
CA SER A 436 -10.16 -1.51 33.10
C SER A 436 -11.28 -2.09 32.26
N ASP A 437 -12.04 -1.23 31.60
CA ASP A 437 -13.16 -1.54 30.72
C ASP A 437 -13.49 -0.33 29.83
N ALA A 438 -14.44 -0.51 28.91
CA ALA A 438 -14.85 0.54 27.99
C ALA A 438 -15.52 1.75 28.69
N GLN A 439 -16.22 1.54 29.80
CA GLN A 439 -16.88 2.63 30.51
C GLN A 439 -15.85 3.50 31.26
N ALA A 440 -14.81 2.90 31.83
CA ALA A 440 -13.66 3.62 32.37
C ALA A 440 -12.98 4.48 31.29
N PHE A 441 -12.73 3.92 30.10
CA PHE A 441 -12.22 4.68 28.96
C PHE A 441 -13.11 5.89 28.62
N LEU A 442 -14.43 5.70 28.50
CA LEU A 442 -15.37 6.79 28.17
C LEU A 442 -15.45 7.88 29.26
N ARG A 443 -15.16 7.54 30.53
CA ARG A 443 -15.06 8.50 31.64
C ARG A 443 -13.71 9.22 31.74
N GLY A 444 -12.74 8.89 30.88
CA GLY A 444 -11.38 9.45 30.93
C GLY A 444 -10.44 8.71 31.89
N GLU A 445 -10.82 7.53 32.39
CA GLU A 445 -10.02 6.72 33.30
C GLU A 445 -9.15 5.74 32.49
N PHE A 446 -8.13 6.27 31.82
CA PHE A 446 -7.24 5.48 30.97
C PHE A 446 -5.77 5.92 31.06
N THR A 447 -4.87 5.07 30.59
CA THR A 447 -3.47 5.42 30.29
C THR A 447 -3.27 5.34 28.78
N PRO A 448 -2.94 6.44 28.10
CA PRO A 448 -2.62 6.40 26.68
C PRO A 448 -1.19 5.90 26.47
N VAL A 449 -0.99 5.11 25.41
CA VAL A 449 0.31 4.58 25.00
C VAL A 449 0.48 4.85 23.51
N LEU A 450 1.52 5.58 23.14
CA LEU A 450 1.95 5.69 21.75
C LEU A 450 2.59 4.36 21.34
N GLY A 451 1.98 3.67 20.38
CA GLY A 451 2.47 2.40 19.85
C GLY A 451 3.51 2.60 18.75
N GLU A 452 3.08 3.21 17.64
CA GLU A 452 3.90 3.51 16.48
C GLU A 452 3.57 4.93 15.97
N LEU A 453 4.52 5.56 15.29
CA LEU A 453 4.32 6.82 14.61
C LEU A 453 4.69 6.63 13.14
N HIS A 454 3.78 7.01 12.24
CA HIS A 454 4.01 7.01 10.81
C HIS A 454 4.26 8.45 10.33
N PRO A 455 5.51 8.94 10.37
CA PRO A 455 5.79 10.35 10.12
C PRO A 455 5.65 10.70 8.63
N GLY A 456 4.87 11.75 8.36
CA GLY A 456 4.63 12.24 7.00
C GLY A 456 3.81 11.32 6.11
N VAL A 457 3.08 10.38 6.72
CA VAL A 457 2.19 9.43 6.05
C VAL A 457 0.76 9.66 6.57
N ASN A 458 -0.19 9.69 5.65
CA ASN A 458 -1.61 9.67 5.97
C ASN A 458 -2.16 8.26 5.78
N THR A 459 -2.45 7.55 6.87
CA THR A 459 -2.95 6.17 6.77
C THR A 459 -4.36 6.08 6.19
N TRP A 460 -5.10 7.19 6.09
CA TRP A 460 -6.39 7.21 5.38
C TRP A 460 -6.23 7.08 3.88
N SER A 461 -5.10 7.53 3.32
CA SER A 461 -4.87 7.44 1.89
C SER A 461 -4.66 6.00 1.44
N ILE A 462 -4.31 5.09 2.36
CA ILE A 462 -4.16 3.66 2.07
C ILE A 462 -5.47 3.07 1.53
N TYR A 463 -5.43 2.42 0.36
CA TYR A 463 -6.61 1.96 -0.37
C TYR A 463 -7.55 1.06 0.47
N CYS A 464 -7.02 0.11 1.24
CA CYS A 464 -7.84 -0.78 2.08
C CYS A 464 -8.57 -0.03 3.21
N VAL A 465 -8.03 1.11 3.64
CA VAL A 465 -8.62 1.97 4.67
C VAL A 465 -9.68 2.85 4.03
N TYR A 466 -9.28 3.62 3.02
CA TYR A 466 -10.16 4.51 2.26
C TYR A 466 -11.40 3.79 1.71
N SER A 467 -11.21 2.68 0.99
CA SER A 467 -12.28 1.95 0.32
C SER A 467 -13.25 1.25 1.29
N ARG A 468 -12.94 1.23 2.60
CA ARG A 468 -13.79 0.65 3.65
C ARG A 468 -14.35 1.71 4.59
N HIS A 469 -14.15 2.99 4.33
CA HIS A 469 -14.89 4.03 5.02
C HIS A 469 -16.36 4.02 4.55
N PRO A 470 -17.35 4.20 5.44
CA PRO A 470 -18.76 4.29 5.04
C PRO A 470 -19.08 5.45 4.08
N GLU A 471 -18.30 6.53 4.13
CA GLU A 471 -18.43 7.72 3.29
C GLU A 471 -17.06 8.09 2.67
N PRO A 472 -16.54 7.33 1.70
CA PRO A 472 -15.17 7.52 1.19
C PRO A 472 -14.99 8.90 0.54
N GLU A 473 -15.97 9.37 -0.24
CA GLU A 473 -15.96 10.70 -0.88
C GLU A 473 -15.80 11.83 0.15
N ARG A 474 -16.37 11.68 1.34
CA ARG A 474 -16.25 12.66 2.42
C ARG A 474 -14.83 12.69 3.03
N LEU A 475 -14.10 11.57 3.03
CA LEU A 475 -12.68 11.58 3.43
C LEU A 475 -11.83 12.27 2.37
N SER A 476 -12.09 12.00 1.09
CA SER A 476 -11.40 12.66 -0.03
C SER A 476 -11.61 14.18 -0.01
N ALA A 477 -12.85 14.64 0.21
CA ALA A 477 -13.14 16.06 0.37
C ALA A 477 -12.38 16.70 1.56
N GLN A 478 -12.33 16.02 2.72
CA GLN A 478 -11.56 16.47 3.89
C GLN A 478 -10.06 16.54 3.62
N TYR A 479 -9.52 15.62 2.84
CA TYR A 479 -8.13 15.65 2.43
C TYR A 479 -7.85 16.84 1.49
N ALA A 480 -8.75 17.09 0.53
CA ALA A 480 -8.62 18.20 -0.41
C ALA A 480 -8.64 19.58 0.29
N GLU A 481 -9.39 19.74 1.38
CA GLU A 481 -9.42 20.97 2.21
C GLU A 481 -8.03 21.38 2.74
N ASP A 482 -7.08 20.43 2.83
CA ASP A 482 -5.73 20.68 3.35
C ASP A 482 -4.74 21.20 2.30
N GLY A 483 -5.15 21.26 1.03
CA GLY A 483 -4.40 21.91 -0.05
C GLY A 483 -3.06 21.25 -0.36
N ILE A 484 -3.01 19.91 -0.39
CA ILE A 484 -1.78 19.13 -0.61
C ILE A 484 -1.50 18.86 -2.09
N ALA A 485 -2.53 18.92 -2.95
CA ALA A 485 -2.43 18.68 -4.38
C ALA A 485 -2.06 19.95 -5.18
N PRO A 486 -1.42 19.81 -6.36
CA PRO A 486 -0.96 18.56 -6.96
C PRO A 486 0.35 18.06 -6.36
N GLY A 487 0.44 16.76 -6.12
CA GLY A 487 1.66 16.05 -5.74
C GLY A 487 2.37 15.43 -6.95
N LEU A 488 3.67 15.15 -6.81
CA LEU A 488 4.43 14.26 -7.69
C LEU A 488 4.83 13.03 -6.88
N GLY A 489 4.43 11.84 -7.29
CA GLY A 489 4.70 10.61 -6.55
C GLY A 489 4.90 9.40 -7.46
N PRO A 490 5.75 8.43 -7.08
CA PRO A 490 5.85 7.17 -7.81
C PRO A 490 4.55 6.38 -7.63
N VAL A 491 4.12 5.66 -8.66
CA VAL A 491 3.11 4.61 -8.51
C VAL A 491 3.88 3.31 -8.34
N PRO A 492 3.93 2.72 -7.13
CA PRO A 492 4.58 1.43 -6.89
C PRO A 492 3.74 0.33 -7.55
N TRP A 493 3.88 0.17 -8.85
CA TRP A 493 2.87 -0.51 -9.67
C TRP A 493 2.93 -2.04 -9.59
N GLU A 494 4.06 -2.62 -9.15
CA GLU A 494 4.29 -4.06 -9.30
C GLU A 494 4.77 -4.82 -8.07
N HIS A 495 5.40 -4.21 -7.06
CA HIS A 495 6.06 -4.98 -5.98
C HIS A 495 5.32 -5.01 -4.65
N VAL A 496 4.20 -4.28 -4.57
CA VAL A 496 3.51 -3.99 -3.31
C VAL A 496 2.01 -4.24 -3.48
N THR A 497 1.41 -4.93 -2.50
CA THR A 497 -0.04 -5.21 -2.50
C THR A 497 -0.85 -3.94 -2.67
N ARG A 498 -1.80 -3.95 -3.62
CA ARG A 498 -2.63 -2.78 -3.96
C ARG A 498 -3.34 -2.21 -2.73
N CYS A 499 -3.75 -3.07 -1.81
CA CYS A 499 -4.46 -2.68 -0.59
C CYS A 499 -3.66 -1.73 0.31
N ILE A 500 -2.32 -1.75 0.25
CA ILE A 500 -1.47 -0.86 1.05
C ILE A 500 -0.92 0.35 0.27
N GLN A 501 -1.30 0.49 -1.00
CA GLN A 501 -0.90 1.63 -1.82
C GLN A 501 -1.80 2.84 -1.54
N ASP A 502 -1.34 4.02 -1.93
CA ASP A 502 -2.17 5.22 -1.92
C ASP A 502 -3.37 5.03 -2.87
N GLY A 503 -4.57 5.24 -2.32
CA GLY A 503 -5.87 5.18 -2.94
C GLY A 503 -6.43 6.56 -3.28
N TRP A 504 -5.77 7.64 -2.88
CA TRP A 504 -6.06 9.02 -3.28
C TRP A 504 -5.10 9.51 -4.36
N LEU A 505 -5.01 8.73 -5.43
CA LEU A 505 -4.43 9.22 -6.68
C LEU A 505 -5.40 10.28 -7.21
N SER A 506 -5.10 11.56 -7.03
CA SER A 506 -5.89 12.66 -7.57
C SER A 506 -5.63 12.78 -9.07
N ASP A 507 -6.64 13.10 -9.87
CA ASP A 507 -6.47 13.43 -11.30
C ASP A 507 -5.51 14.62 -11.51
N ALA A 508 -5.28 15.42 -10.46
CA ALA A 508 -4.33 16.52 -10.46
C ALA A 508 -2.88 16.07 -10.14
N ASP A 509 -2.68 14.87 -9.60
CA ASP A 509 -1.34 14.40 -9.23
C ASP A 509 -0.59 13.87 -10.45
N TYR A 510 0.73 14.07 -10.44
CA TYR A 510 1.62 13.51 -11.44
C TYR A 510 2.21 12.21 -10.92
N HIS A 511 1.99 11.13 -11.67
CA HIS A 511 2.42 9.80 -11.32
C HIS A 511 3.64 9.38 -12.13
N ILE A 512 4.75 9.08 -11.44
CA ILE A 512 5.94 8.51 -12.08
C ILE A 512 5.79 6.99 -12.05
N LEU A 513 5.67 6.37 -13.22
CA LEU A 513 5.72 4.92 -13.34
C LEU A 513 7.16 4.44 -13.06
N ASP A 514 7.33 3.75 -11.95
CA ASP A 514 8.62 3.16 -11.56
C ASP A 514 8.66 1.71 -12.05
N HIS A 515 9.11 1.49 -13.29
CA HIS A 515 9.29 0.17 -13.90
C HIS A 515 10.56 -0.55 -13.42
N ARG A 516 11.04 -0.29 -12.20
CA ARG A 516 12.10 -1.10 -11.58
C ARG A 516 11.58 -2.53 -11.34
N GLY A 517 11.52 -3.36 -12.37
CA GLY A 517 10.79 -4.62 -12.34
C GLY A 517 10.88 -5.53 -13.56
N VAL A 518 12.02 -5.64 -14.25
CA VAL A 518 12.37 -6.86 -15.03
C VAL A 518 13.82 -7.26 -14.82
#